data_AF-A0A1I1S1F3-F1
#
_entry.id   AF-A0A1I1S1F3-F1
#
_cell.length_a   1.000
_cell.length_b   1.000
_cell.length_c   1.000
_cell.angle_alpha   90.00
_cell.angle_beta   90.00
_cell.angle_gamma   90.00
#
_symmetry.space_group_name_H-M   'P 1'
#
loop_
_entity.id
_entity.type
_entity.pdbx_description
1 polymer ?
#
loop_
_entity_poly.entity_id
_entity_poly.type
_entity_poly.pdbx_seq_one_letter_code
_entity_poly.pdbx_strand_id
1 'polypeptide(L)' 'MTNKSNDLNTDDNQNIYLSIDHLKKGQYLLNIMLNNKIIKSIKLKK' A
#
# COMPACT_ATOMS: atom_id res chain seq x y z
N MET A 1 38.24 -2.24 20.15
CA MET A 1 37.04 -1.42 19.96
C MET A 1 37.01 -0.96 18.51
N THR A 2 36.09 -1.48 17.70
CA THR A 2 35.78 -0.98 16.36
C THR A 2 34.27 -1.11 16.18
N ASN A 3 33.60 0.03 16.03
CA ASN A 3 32.15 0.17 16.00
C ASN A 3 31.56 -0.48 14.76
N LYS A 4 30.73 -1.51 14.98
CA LYS A 4 29.86 -2.10 13.96
C LYS A 4 28.56 -1.29 13.93
N SER A 5 28.54 -0.22 13.14
CA SER A 5 27.36 0.63 12.97
C SER A 5 26.69 0.38 11.63
N ASN A 6 25.38 0.14 11.75
CA ASN A 6 24.31 0.25 10.75
C ASN A 6 24.13 -0.96 9.83
N ASP A 7 23.45 -1.94 10.42
CA ASP A 7 22.52 -2.82 9.72
C ASP A 7 21.56 -1.95 8.88
N LEU A 8 21.93 -1.73 7.62
CA LEU A 8 21.03 -1.13 6.64
C LEU A 8 19.97 -2.18 6.36
N ASN A 9 18.87 -2.07 7.11
CA ASN A 9 17.60 -2.74 6.85
C ASN A 9 17.40 -2.81 5.34
N THR A 10 17.60 -4.00 4.81
CA THR A 10 17.15 -4.36 3.48
C THR A 10 15.65 -4.28 3.59
N ASP A 11 15.07 -3.21 3.02
CA ASP A 11 13.63 -2.94 3.01
C ASP A 11 12.92 -4.14 2.37
N ASP A 12 12.57 -5.10 3.20
CA ASP A 12 11.66 -6.18 2.86
C ASP A 12 10.38 -5.53 2.39
N ASN A 13 10.05 -5.71 1.10
CA ASN A 13 8.84 -5.18 0.49
C ASN A 13 7.62 -5.54 1.36
N GLN A 14 7.16 -4.61 2.19
CA GLN A 14 6.03 -4.82 3.09
C GLN A 14 4.75 -4.75 2.27
N ASN A 15 4.34 -5.92 1.77
CA ASN A 15 3.14 -6.04 0.97
C ASN A 15 1.89 -5.78 1.83
N ILE A 16 1.04 -4.87 1.36
CA ILE A 16 -0.27 -4.61 1.95
C ILE A 16 -1.32 -5.37 1.14
N TYR A 17 -2.02 -6.31 1.78
CA TYR A 17 -3.12 -7.06 1.19
C TYR A 17 -4.47 -6.53 1.68
N LEU A 18 -5.42 -6.37 0.76
CA LEU A 18 -6.79 -5.93 1.07
C LEU A 18 -7.77 -6.85 0.35
N SER A 19 -8.62 -7.55 1.11
CA SER A 19 -9.72 -8.36 0.57
C SER A 19 -11.02 -7.56 0.60
N ILE A 20 -11.73 -7.50 -0.52
CA ILE A 20 -13.00 -6.79 -0.63
C ILE A 20 -14.05 -7.72 -1.23
N ASP A 21 -14.98 -8.16 -0.40
CA ASP A 21 -16.10 -9.00 -0.82
C ASP A 21 -17.41 -8.21 -0.97
N HIS A 22 -18.46 -8.82 -1.53
CA HIS A 22 -19.82 -8.30 -1.64
C HIS A 22 -20.02 -6.96 -2.39
N LEU A 23 -18.99 -6.41 -3.02
CA LEU A 23 -19.13 -5.34 -4.00
C LEU A 23 -20.04 -5.78 -5.16
N LYS A 24 -21.03 -4.94 -5.49
CA LYS A 24 -21.89 -5.12 -6.67
C LYS A 24 -21.04 -5.08 -7.96
N LYS A 25 -21.59 -5.57 -9.06
CA LYS A 25 -20.94 -5.45 -10.37
C LYS A 25 -20.83 -3.98 -10.76
N GLY A 26 -19.64 -3.54 -11.16
CA GLY A 26 -19.42 -2.13 -11.45
C GLY A 26 -17.96 -1.70 -11.60
N GLN A 27 -17.80 -0.42 -11.91
CA GLN A 27 -16.50 0.25 -11.94
C GLN A 27 -16.29 0.99 -10.62
N TYR A 28 -15.11 0.85 -10.05
CA TYR A 28 -14.72 1.42 -8.77
C TYR A 28 -13.42 2.20 -8.89
N LEU A 29 -13.27 3.22 -8.05
CA LEU A 29 -12.04 3.97 -7.87
C LEU A 29 -11.58 3.83 -6.42
N LEU A 30 -10.48 3.11 -6.20
CA LEU A 30 -9.82 3.02 -4.91
C LEU A 30 -8.79 4.14 -4.80
N ASN A 31 -8.98 5.05 -3.85
CA ASN A 31 -8.03 6.13 -3.55
C ASN A 31 -7.22 5.78 -2.30
N ILE A 32 -5.90 5.76 -2.43
CA ILE A 32 -4.96 5.67 -1.32
C ILE A 32 -4.65 7.11 -0.89
N MET A 33 -4.85 7.41 0.39
CA MET A 33 -4.73 8.76 0.96
C MET A 33 -3.65 8.80 2.04
N LEU A 34 -2.96 9.94 2.15
CA LEU A 34 -2.05 10.28 3.24
C LEU A 34 -2.29 11.75 3.61
N ASN A 35 -2.45 12.05 4.91
CA ASN A 35 -2.71 13.41 5.40
C ASN A 35 -3.87 14.10 4.66
N ASN A 36 -4.97 13.36 4.47
CA ASN A 36 -6.17 13.81 3.77
C ASN A 36 -5.96 14.20 2.28
N LYS A 37 -4.82 13.83 1.69
CA LYS A 37 -4.51 14.03 0.27
C LYS A 37 -4.43 12.69 -0.45
N ILE A 38 -5.01 12.60 -1.64
CA ILE A 38 -4.91 11.42 -2.50
C ILE A 38 -3.48 11.32 -3.02
N ILE A 39 -2.82 10.18 -2.80
CA ILE A 39 -1.46 9.89 -3.27
C ILE A 39 -1.44 8.85 -4.40
N LYS A 40 -2.47 8.00 -4.51
CA LYS A 40 -2.62 7.05 -5.61
C LYS A 40 -4.08 6.69 -5.83
N SER A 41 -4.45 6.45 -7.08
CA SER A 41 -5.79 6.01 -7.45
C SER A 41 -5.70 4.77 -8.32
N ILE A 42 -6.56 3.78 -8.07
CA ILE A 42 -6.59 2.50 -8.78
C ILE A 42 -8.02 2.26 -9.25
N LYS A 43 -8.19 2.07 -10.56
CA LYS A 43 -9.49 1.69 -11.15
C LYS A 43 -9.65 0.18 -11.06
N LEU A 44 -10.76 -0.26 -10.48
CA LEU A 44 -11.10 -1.67 -10.31
C LEU A 44 -12.41 -1.95 -11.06
N LYS A 45 -12.53 -3.12 -11.65
CA LYS A 45 -13.80 -3.63 -12.17
C LYS A 45 -14.14 -4.92 -11.44
N LYS A 46 -15.37 -5.03 -10.95
CA LYS A 46 -15.93 -6.26 -10.35
C LYS A 46 -17.15 -6.72 -11.14
#